data_AF-A0A933H605-F1
#
_entry.id   AF-A0A933H605-F1
#
_cell.length_a   1.000
_cell.length_b   1.000
_cell.length_c   1.000
_cell.angle_alpha   90.00
_cell.angle_beta   90.00
_cell.angle_gamma   90.00
#
_symmetry.space_group_name_H-M   'P 1'
#
loop_
_entity.id
_entity.type
_entity.pdbx_description
1 polymer ?
#
loop_
_entity_poly.entity_id
_entity_poly.type
_entity_poly.pdbx_seq_one_letter_code
_entity_poly.pdbx_strand_id
1 'polypeptide(L)'
;MLTVEPQVIEKYVKTGKAKLVFRDVLNHGERSVRMSEAAACAGKQNKFWEMHGILFERQDDTYNASSGVALIALAKNHASTIQGLDINAFVQCMESRATWNSF
;
A
#
# COMPACT_ATOMS: atom_id res chain seq x y z
N MET A 1 -8.37 11.49 -2.85
CA MET A 1 -8.64 10.19 -2.18
C MET A 1 -8.82 10.40 -0.67
N LEU A 2 -7.85 11.02 0.01
CA LEU A 2 -7.84 11.23 1.47
C LEU A 2 -9.04 11.97 2.09
N THR A 3 -9.78 12.79 1.34
CA THR A 3 -10.93 13.57 1.87
C THR A 3 -12.28 12.91 1.63
N VAL A 4 -12.48 12.30 0.46
CA VAL A 4 -13.77 11.71 0.05
C VAL A 4 -13.87 10.24 0.47
N GLU A 5 -12.78 9.48 0.38
CA GLU A 5 -12.77 8.05 0.71
C GLU A 5 -13.28 7.78 2.14
N PRO A 6 -12.86 8.51 3.19
CA PRO A 6 -13.39 8.28 4.54
C PRO A 6 -14.89 8.49 4.62
N GLN A 7 -15.43 9.51 3.93
CA GLN A 7 -16.87 9.76 3.93
C GLN A 7 -17.65 8.65 3.23
N VAL A 8 -17.10 8.08 2.14
CA VAL A 8 -17.68 6.93 1.45
C VAL A 8 -17.66 5.69 2.35
N ILE A 9 -16.55 5.45 3.04
CA ILE A 9 -16.40 4.32 3.96
C ILE A 9 -17.44 4.40 5.09
N GLU A 10 -17.56 5.54 5.77
CA GLU A 10 -18.50 5.70 6.88
C GLU A 10 -19.96 5.58 6.43
N LYS A 11 -20.33 6.25 5.33
CA LYS A 11 -21.74 6.33 4.91
C LYS A 11 -22.23 5.05 4.24
N TYR A 12 -21.36 4.34 3.52
CA TYR A 12 -21.79 3.24 2.64
C TYR A 12 -21.10 1.90 2.94
N VAL A 13 -19.81 1.89 3.26
CA VAL A 13 -19.08 0.62 3.43
C VAL A 13 -19.38 0.00 4.79
N LYS A 14 -19.20 0.77 5.88
CA LYS A 14 -19.48 0.29 7.25
C LYS A 14 -20.95 -0.03 7.49
N THR A 15 -21.85 0.63 6.77
CA THR A 15 -23.30 0.37 6.84
C THR A 15 -23.74 -0.82 5.98
N GLY A 16 -22.82 -1.46 5.24
CA GLY A 16 -23.11 -2.62 4.39
C GLY A 16 -23.82 -2.28 3.08
N LYS A 17 -23.98 -0.99 2.74
CA LYS A 17 -24.63 -0.55 1.50
C LYS A 17 -23.76 -0.72 0.26
N ALA A 18 -22.44 -0.74 0.44
CA ALA A 18 -21.47 -0.89 -0.64
C ALA A 18 -20.23 -1.65 -0.18
N LYS A 19 -19.49 -2.23 -1.13
CA LYS A 19 -18.15 -2.77 -0.93
C LYS A 19 -17.14 -1.88 -1.64
N LEU A 20 -16.15 -1.38 -0.91
CA LEU A 20 -15.01 -0.69 -1.52
C LEU A 20 -13.98 -1.74 -1.96
N VAL A 21 -13.62 -1.68 -3.25
CA VAL A 21 -12.57 -2.53 -3.84
C VAL A 21 -11.55 -1.60 -4.45
N PHE A 22 -10.29 -1.72 -4.03
CA PHE A 22 -9.19 -1.02 -4.64
C PHE A 22 -8.56 -1.88 -5.74
N ARG A 23 -8.22 -1.26 -6.88
CA ARG A 23 -7.50 -1.90 -7.98
C ARG A 23 -6.39 -0.97 -8.43
N ASP A 24 -5.17 -1.48 -8.43
CA ASP A 24 -3.99 -0.72 -8.81
C ASP A 24 -4.02 -0.31 -10.29
N VAL A 25 -3.64 0.93 -10.55
CA VAL A 25 -3.34 1.41 -11.90
C VAL A 25 -1.84 1.68 -11.98
N LEU A 26 -1.12 0.83 -12.70
CA LEU A 26 0.33 0.80 -12.71
C LEU A 26 0.93 1.66 -13.84
N ASN A 27 0.66 2.95 -13.84
CA ASN A 27 1.03 3.87 -14.94
C ASN A 27 2.24 4.78 -14.66
N HIS A 28 2.92 4.65 -13.51
CA HIS A 28 4.13 5.44 -13.17
C HIS A 28 5.41 4.57 -13.09
N GLY A 29 5.47 3.50 -13.87
CA GLY A 29 6.63 2.61 -13.96
C GLY A 29 6.93 1.89 -12.63
N GLU A 30 8.22 1.71 -12.32
CA GLU A 30 8.66 0.95 -11.15
C GLU A 30 8.08 1.49 -9.84
N ARG A 31 7.88 2.80 -9.72
CA ARG A 31 7.26 3.40 -8.52
C ARG A 31 5.88 2.84 -8.23
N SER A 32 4.99 2.84 -9.23
CA SER A 32 3.65 2.27 -9.07
C SER A 32 3.70 0.78 -8.74
N VAL A 33 4.60 0.04 -9.39
CA VAL A 33 4.78 -1.39 -9.13
C VAL A 33 5.20 -1.62 -7.67
N ARG A 34 6.23 -0.94 -7.19
CA ARG A 34 6.74 -1.12 -5.81
C ARG A 34 5.73 -0.68 -4.76
N MET A 35 4.96 0.38 -4.99
CA MET A 35 3.93 0.81 -4.04
C MET A 35 2.72 -0.12 -4.03
N SER A 36 2.32 -0.68 -5.19
CA SER A 36 1.32 -1.74 -5.24
C SER A 36 1.78 -3.00 -4.51
N GLU A 37 3.04 -3.42 -4.71
CA GLU A 37 3.64 -4.53 -3.96
C GLU A 37 3.60 -4.27 -2.44
N ALA A 38 3.92 -3.05 -2.00
CA ALA A 38 3.89 -2.67 -0.59
C ALA A 38 2.47 -2.77 0.00
N ALA A 39 1.46 -2.23 -0.68
CA ALA A 39 0.08 -2.35 -0.25
C ALA A 39 -0.37 -3.82 -0.18
N ALA A 40 -0.04 -4.63 -1.19
CA ALA A 40 -0.38 -6.04 -1.24
C ALA A 40 0.34 -6.88 -0.16
N CYS A 41 1.62 -6.61 0.11
CA CYS A 41 2.39 -7.29 1.16
C CYS A 41 1.89 -6.95 2.56
N ALA A 42 1.48 -5.71 2.81
CA ALA A 42 0.76 -5.36 4.04
C ALA A 42 -0.62 -6.05 4.09
N GLY A 43 -1.29 -6.17 2.95
CA GLY A 43 -2.57 -6.87 2.79
C GLY A 43 -2.53 -8.35 3.17
N LYS A 44 -1.41 -9.06 2.93
CA LYS A 44 -1.20 -10.44 3.41
C LYS A 44 -1.30 -10.58 4.94
N GLN A 45 -1.15 -9.46 5.66
CA GLN A 45 -1.25 -9.38 7.12
C GLN A 45 -2.50 -8.62 7.58
N ASN A 46 -3.50 -8.45 6.71
CA ASN A 46 -4.73 -7.65 6.94
C ASN A 46 -4.47 -6.16 7.21
N LYS A 47 -3.35 -5.62 6.70
CA LYS A 47 -2.93 -4.22 6.86
C LYS A 47 -2.95 -3.40 5.58
N PHE A 48 -3.75 -3.85 4.60
CA PHE A 48 -3.83 -3.21 3.28
C PHE A 48 -4.24 -1.73 3.40
N TRP A 49 -5.33 -1.45 4.12
CA TRP A 49 -5.91 -0.10 4.18
C TRP A 49 -5.03 0.87 4.99
N GLU A 50 -4.35 0.40 6.03
CA GLU A 50 -3.35 1.21 6.75
C GLU A 50 -2.18 1.59 5.84
N MET A 51 -1.64 0.65 5.06
CA MET A 51 -0.58 0.94 4.10
C MET A 51 -1.08 1.86 2.96
N HIS A 52 -2.26 1.60 2.41
CA HIS A 52 -2.91 2.45 1.40
C HIS A 52 -3.00 3.91 1.90
N GLY A 53 -3.48 4.12 3.13
CA GLY A 53 -3.57 5.44 3.72
C GLY A 53 -2.22 6.17 3.76
N ILE A 54 -1.18 5.49 4.25
CA ILE A 54 0.17 6.07 4.34
C ILE A 54 0.73 6.41 2.96
N LEU A 55 0.58 5.51 1.99
CA LEU A 55 1.08 5.72 0.62
C LEU A 55 0.38 6.90 -0.08
N PHE A 56 -0.92 7.07 0.13
CA PHE A 56 -1.66 8.20 -0.44
C PHE A 56 -1.40 9.53 0.29
N GLU A 57 -1.15 9.49 1.60
CA GLU A 57 -0.74 10.65 2.40
C GLU A 57 0.67 11.13 2.04
N ARG A 58 1.58 10.20 1.74
CA ARG A 58 3.01 10.46 1.50
C ARG A 58 3.43 10.20 0.05
N GLN A 59 2.58 10.55 -0.91
CA GLN A 59 2.88 10.34 -2.33
C GLN A 59 4.19 11.01 -2.77
N ASP A 60 4.50 12.18 -2.21
CA ASP A 60 5.74 12.91 -2.53
C ASP A 60 7.00 12.12 -2.18
N ASP A 61 6.99 11.33 -1.10
CA ASP A 61 8.12 10.47 -0.75
C ASP A 61 8.39 9.44 -1.87
N THR A 62 7.32 8.88 -2.44
CA THR A 62 7.41 7.92 -3.55
C THR A 62 7.93 8.60 -4.82
N TYR A 63 7.46 9.80 -5.14
CA TYR A 63 7.90 10.54 -6.33
C TYR A 63 9.38 10.94 -6.25
N ASN A 64 9.87 11.27 -5.06
CA ASN A 64 11.25 11.70 -4.83
C ASN A 64 12.25 10.55 -4.66
N ALA A 65 11.79 9.30 -4.55
CA ALA A 65 12.67 8.14 -4.46
C ALA A 65 13.45 7.92 -5.78
N SER A 66 14.77 7.78 -5.66
CA SER A 66 15.71 7.79 -6.79
C SER A 66 15.95 6.44 -7.45
N SER A 67 15.49 5.33 -6.85
CA SER A 67 15.73 3.96 -7.36
C SER A 67 14.77 2.92 -6.76
N GLY A 68 14.71 1.74 -7.37
CA GLY A 68 13.99 0.58 -6.83
C GLY A 68 14.40 0.20 -5.40
N VAL A 69 15.69 0.30 -5.06
CA VAL A 69 16.18 0.04 -3.70
C VAL A 69 15.67 1.10 -2.71
N ALA A 70 15.71 2.37 -3.11
CA ALA A 70 15.16 3.46 -2.28
C ALA A 70 13.66 3.29 -2.05
N LEU A 71 12.91 2.80 -3.04
CA LEU A 71 11.48 2.51 -2.92
C LEU A 71 11.19 1.40 -1.91
N ILE A 72 11.98 0.32 -1.89
CA ILE A 72 11.83 -0.77 -0.90
C ILE A 72 12.15 -0.25 0.51
N ALA A 73 13.22 0.53 0.66
CA ALA A 73 13.57 1.14 1.94
C ALA A 73 12.47 2.09 2.44
N LEU A 74 11.91 2.89 1.55
CA LEU A 74 10.78 3.77 1.85
C LEU A 74 9.55 2.98 2.30
N ALA A 75 9.17 1.93 1.55
CA ALA A 75 8.06 1.06 1.90
C ALA A 75 8.25 0.39 3.27
N LYS A 76 9.47 -0.04 3.59
CA LYS A 76 9.82 -0.56 4.92
C LYS A 76 9.65 0.49 6.02
N ASN A 77 10.06 1.73 5.77
CA ASN A 77 9.91 2.83 6.74
C ASN A 77 8.43 3.13 7.01
N HIS A 78 7.59 3.16 5.97
CA HIS A 78 6.14 3.28 6.12
C HIS A 78 5.53 2.08 6.85
N ALA A 79 5.93 0.86 6.50
CA ALA A 79 5.49 -0.37 7.16
C ALA A 79 5.77 -0.33 8.67
N SER A 80 6.91 0.23 9.07
CA SER A 80 7.37 0.32 10.46
C SER A 80 6.48 1.22 11.33
N THR A 81 5.64 2.07 10.74
CA THR A 81 4.65 2.88 11.49
C THR A 81 3.31 2.17 11.67
N ILE A 82 3.11 0.99 11.06
CA ILE A 82 1.86 0.24 11.16
C ILE A 82 1.93 -0.71 12.36
N GLN A 83 1.11 -0.45 13.38
CA GLN A 83 1.04 -1.31 14.56
C GLN A 83 0.58 -2.72 14.20
N GLY A 84 1.34 -3.71 14.67
CA GLY A 84 1.03 -5.13 14.49
C GLY A 84 1.40 -5.71 13.13
N LEU A 85 2.12 -4.96 12.29
CA LEU A 85 2.69 -5.49 11.05
C LEU A 85 4.05 -6.15 11.33
N ASP A 86 4.22 -7.40 10.91
CA ASP A 86 5.51 -8.08 10.91
C ASP A 86 6.37 -7.51 9.77
N ILE A 87 7.37 -6.72 10.14
CA ILE A 87 8.29 -6.05 9.21
C ILE A 87 9.19 -7.05 8.48
N ASN A 88 9.56 -8.16 9.11
CA ASN A 88 10.42 -9.16 8.46
C ASN A 88 9.62 -9.89 7.38
N ALA A 89 8.40 -10.33 7.70
CA ALA A 89 7.52 -10.95 6.71
C ALA A 89 7.15 -9.98 5.57
N PHE A 90 6.95 -8.70 5.90
CA PHE A 90 6.70 -7.65 4.91
C PHE A 90 7.88 -7.47 3.95
N VAL A 91 9.10 -7.33 4.47
CA VAL A 91 10.32 -7.14 3.65
C VAL A 91 10.58 -8.36 2.78
N GLN A 92 10.45 -9.57 3.34
CA GLN A 92 10.59 -10.81 2.56
C GLN A 92 9.57 -10.89 1.42
N CYS A 93 8.32 -10.47 1.65
CA CYS A 93 7.29 -10.40 0.61
C CYS A 93 7.67 -9.42 -0.52
N MET A 94 8.20 -8.25 -0.18
CA MET A 94 8.64 -7.23 -1.14
C MET A 94 9.85 -7.69 -1.96
N GLU A 95 10.84 -8.31 -1.32
CA GLU A 95 12.07 -8.78 -1.98
C GLU A 95 11.82 -9.95 -2.92
N SER A 96 10.94 -10.88 -2.52
CA SER A 96 10.55 -12.03 -3.34
C SER A 96 9.61 -11.69 -4.49
N ARG A 97 9.10 -10.45 -4.56
CA ARG A 97 8.02 -10.03 -5.49
C ARG A 97 6.81 -10.98 -5.46
N ALA A 98 6.51 -11.54 -4.28
CA ALA A 98 5.52 -12.59 -4.11
C ALA A 98 4.05 -12.14 -4.31
N THR A 99 3.83 -10.92 -4.78
CA THR A 99 2.51 -10.33 -5.08
C THR A 99 2.30 -10.10 -6.58
N TRP A 100 3.35 -10.22 -7.41
CA TRP A 100 3.25 -10.00 -8.85
C TRP A 100 2.51 -11.12 -9.60
N ASN A 101 2.55 -12.36 -9.10
CA ASN A 101 1.88 -13.52 -9.71
C ASN A 101 0.37 -13.60 -9.41
N SER A 102 -0.19 -12.59 -8.74
CA SER A 102 -1.59 -12.58 -8.29
C SER A 102 -2.49 -11.64 -9.10
N PHE A 103 -1.98 -11.09 -10.21
CA PHE A 103 -2.68 -10.20 -11.13
C PHE A 103 -2.83 -10.85 -12.51
#